data_AF-A0A2W7B8X1-F1
#
_entry.id   AF-A0A2W7B8X1-F1
#
_cell.length_a   1.000
_cell.length_b   1.000
_cell.length_c   1.000
_cell.angle_alpha   90.00
_cell.angle_beta   90.00
_cell.angle_gamma   90.00
#
_symmetry.space_group_name_H-M   'P 1'
#
loop_
_entity.id
_entity.type
_entity.pdbx_description
1 polymer ?
#
loop_
_entity_poly.entity_id
_entity_poly.type
_entity_poly.pdbx_seq_one_letter_code
_entity_poly.pdbx_strand_id
1 'polypeptide(L)'
;MKLPNINSAFIDLNKLQKYSLNPKHDRGKHKSRLFSAILGLDGNDAEWLKSFILEAIQIYPAVPTLLDEYGQRYAVDFPMTRNQNTANIRTTWIIRPNEDFPRLVSCYIMR
;
A
#
# COMPACT_ATOMS: atom_id res chain seq x y z
N MET A 1 6.99 9.08 12.55
CA MET A 1 8.18 8.22 12.75
C MET A 1 8.52 7.51 11.43
N LYS A 2 9.63 6.76 11.31
CA LYS A 2 9.81 5.83 10.16
C LYS A 2 9.06 4.53 10.42
N LEU A 3 8.71 3.79 9.36
CA LEU A 3 8.17 2.44 9.51
C LEU A 3 9.27 1.54 10.11
N PRO A 4 9.00 0.75 11.17
CA PRO A 4 10.03 -0.11 11.74
C PRO A 4 10.50 -1.18 10.75
N ASN A 5 11.80 -1.50 10.76
CA ASN A 5 12.42 -2.54 9.92
C ASN A 5 12.03 -2.46 8.44
N ILE A 6 11.98 -1.22 7.95
CA ILE A 6 11.49 -0.87 6.62
C ILE A 6 12.24 -1.53 5.47
N ASN A 7 13.54 -1.82 5.65
CA ASN A 7 14.35 -2.50 4.65
C ASN A 7 13.91 -3.96 4.42
N SER A 8 13.18 -4.53 5.38
CA SER A 8 12.59 -5.87 5.29
C SER A 8 11.10 -5.82 4.92
N ALA A 9 10.57 -4.66 4.51
CA ALA A 9 9.15 -4.49 4.21
C ALA A 9 8.68 -5.47 3.13
N PHE A 10 7.61 -6.21 3.45
CA PHE A 10 7.10 -7.26 2.61
C PHE A 10 5.78 -6.87 1.93
N ILE A 11 5.82 -6.86 0.59
CA ILE A 11 4.65 -6.66 -0.27
C ILE A 11 4.42 -7.94 -1.08
N ASP A 12 3.30 -8.61 -0.80
CA ASP A 12 2.81 -9.71 -1.63
C ASP A 12 2.24 -9.15 -2.95
N LEU A 13 2.89 -9.48 -4.07
CA LEU A 13 2.47 -9.07 -5.42
C LEU A 13 1.08 -9.57 -5.76
N ASN A 14 0.70 -10.78 -5.31
CA ASN A 14 -0.64 -11.32 -5.53
C ASN A 14 -1.69 -10.41 -4.89
N LYS A 15 -1.37 -9.78 -3.76
CA LYS A 15 -2.29 -8.89 -3.07
C LYS A 15 -2.47 -7.57 -3.83
N LEU A 16 -1.41 -7.01 -4.39
CA LEU A 16 -1.54 -5.83 -5.24
C LEU A 16 -2.37 -6.16 -6.50
N GLN A 17 -2.01 -7.23 -7.20
CA GLN A 17 -2.63 -7.61 -8.46
C GLN A 17 -4.07 -8.10 -8.30
N LYS A 18 -4.36 -8.94 -7.30
CA LYS A 18 -5.66 -9.61 -7.14
C LYS A 18 -6.63 -8.91 -6.19
N TYR A 19 -6.16 -7.92 -5.40
CA TYR A 19 -7.01 -7.16 -4.47
C TYR A 19 -7.06 -5.66 -4.77
N SER A 20 -5.92 -4.95 -4.69
CA SER A 20 -5.90 -3.48 -4.84
C SER A 20 -6.14 -3.03 -6.28
N LEU A 21 -5.65 -3.78 -7.27
CA LEU A 21 -5.74 -3.47 -8.69
C LEU A 21 -6.75 -4.33 -9.44
N ASN A 22 -7.45 -5.24 -8.75
CA ASN A 22 -8.42 -6.13 -9.38
C ASN A 22 -9.84 -5.53 -9.42
N PRO A 23 -10.39 -5.22 -10.61
CA PRO A 23 -11.73 -4.67 -10.75
C PRO A 23 -12.83 -5.71 -10.47
N LYS A 24 -12.49 -7.00 -10.45
CA LYS A 24 -13.40 -8.14 -10.22
C LYS A 24 -13.46 -8.59 -8.77
N HIS A 25 -12.69 -7.99 -7.86
CA HIS A 25 -12.71 -8.36 -6.44
C HIS A 25 -13.86 -7.68 -5.70
N ASP A 26 -14.72 -8.43 -5.02
CA ASP A 26 -15.95 -7.91 -4.38
C ASP A 26 -15.71 -6.71 -3.47
N ARG A 27 -14.65 -6.77 -2.65
CA ARG A 27 -14.20 -5.67 -1.77
C ARG A 27 -13.17 -4.72 -2.41
N GLY A 28 -12.51 -5.14 -3.49
CA GLY A 28 -11.33 -4.46 -4.05
C GLY A 28 -11.64 -3.60 -5.28
N LYS A 29 -12.77 -3.86 -5.95
CA LYS A 29 -13.21 -3.21 -7.19
C LYS A 29 -13.21 -1.67 -7.11
N HIS A 30 -13.60 -1.11 -5.95
CA HIS A 30 -13.67 0.33 -5.77
C HIS A 30 -12.27 0.98 -5.71
N LYS A 31 -11.24 0.25 -5.25
CA LYS A 31 -9.85 0.70 -5.23
C LYS A 31 -9.24 0.62 -6.64
N SER A 32 -9.43 -0.52 -7.31
CA SER A 32 -8.96 -0.72 -8.69
C SER A 32 -9.52 0.34 -9.64
N ARG A 33 -10.81 0.69 -9.53
CA ARG A 33 -11.42 1.75 -10.34
C ARG A 33 -10.76 3.11 -10.14
N LEU A 34 -10.42 3.50 -8.90
CA LEU A 34 -9.75 4.77 -8.64
C LEU A 34 -8.32 4.77 -9.18
N PHE A 35 -7.59 3.67 -8.99
CA PHE A 35 -6.24 3.52 -9.53
C PHE A 35 -6.21 3.65 -11.06
N SER A 36 -7.13 2.97 -11.73
CA SER A 36 -7.27 3.06 -13.19
C SER A 36 -7.72 4.45 -13.64
N ALA A 37 -8.75 5.03 -12.99
CA ALA A 37 -9.31 6.31 -13.42
C ALA A 37 -8.37 7.50 -13.18
N ILE A 38 -7.63 7.53 -12.08
CA ILE A 38 -6.80 8.68 -11.71
C ILE A 38 -5.36 8.49 -12.19
N LEU A 39 -4.78 7.31 -12.00
CA LEU A 39 -3.36 7.05 -12.26
C LEU A 39 -3.11 6.14 -13.45
N GLY A 40 -4.16 5.65 -14.13
CA GLY A 40 -4.02 4.70 -15.23
C GLY A 40 -3.40 3.37 -14.81
N LEU A 41 -3.46 3.01 -13.52
CA LEU A 41 -2.87 1.79 -12.98
C LEU A 41 -3.84 0.60 -13.08
N ASP A 42 -3.37 -0.52 -13.62
CA ASP A 42 -4.10 -1.78 -13.67
C ASP A 42 -3.29 -2.96 -13.10
N GLY A 43 -3.82 -4.19 -13.19
CA GLY A 43 -3.18 -5.39 -12.66
C GLY A 43 -1.81 -5.73 -13.25
N ASN A 44 -1.47 -5.21 -14.43
CA ASN A 44 -0.15 -5.38 -15.05
C ASN A 44 0.89 -4.45 -14.42
N ASP A 45 0.47 -3.36 -13.79
CA ASP A 45 1.36 -2.40 -13.13
C ASP A 45 1.71 -2.78 -11.67
N ALA A 46 1.35 -3.98 -11.21
CA ALA A 46 1.52 -4.39 -9.81
C ALA A 46 2.99 -4.35 -9.35
N GLU A 47 3.94 -4.71 -10.22
CA GLU A 47 5.37 -4.64 -9.92
C GLU A 47 5.86 -3.20 -9.83
N TRP A 48 5.43 -2.34 -10.76
CA TRP A 48 5.77 -0.92 -10.72
C TRP A 48 5.23 -0.26 -9.45
N LEU A 49 3.97 -0.54 -9.10
CA LEU A 49 3.34 -0.03 -7.87
C LEU A 49 4.07 -0.53 -6.63
N LYS A 50 4.53 -1.79 -6.61
CA LYS A 50 5.33 -2.34 -5.51
C LYS A 50 6.63 -1.57 -5.32
N SER A 51 7.39 -1.35 -6.39
CA SER A 51 8.66 -0.60 -6.33
C SER A 51 8.44 0.82 -5.83
N PHE A 52 7.43 1.52 -6.37
CA PHE A 52 7.09 2.87 -5.93
C PHE A 52 6.73 2.91 -4.44
N ILE A 53 5.91 1.98 -3.95
CA ILE A 53 5.55 1.92 -2.53
C ILE A 53 6.80 1.72 -1.66
N LEU A 54 7.71 0.82 -2.04
CA LEU A 54 8.93 0.56 -1.28
C LEU A 54 9.84 1.79 -1.21
N GLU A 55 9.92 2.59 -2.26
CA GLU A 55 10.64 3.86 -2.25
C GLU A 55 9.92 4.90 -1.38
N ALA A 56 8.61 5.04 -1.54
CA ALA A 56 7.82 6.03 -0.82
C ALA A 56 7.89 5.83 0.71
N ILE A 57 7.78 4.60 1.21
CA ILE A 57 7.83 4.36 2.66
C ILE A 57 9.18 4.76 3.27
N GLN A 58 10.27 4.76 2.50
CA GLN A 58 11.60 5.22 2.93
C GLN A 58 11.65 6.73 3.13
N ILE A 59 10.78 7.48 2.45
CA ILE A 59 10.76 8.94 2.46
C ILE A 59 9.73 9.43 3.48
N TYR A 60 8.49 8.95 3.37
CA TYR A 60 7.35 9.47 4.12
C TYR A 60 7.20 8.85 5.52
N PRO A 61 6.68 9.61 6.51
CA PRO A 61 6.55 9.11 7.86
C PRO A 61 5.43 8.07 7.99
N ALA A 62 5.67 7.06 8.82
CA ALA A 62 4.66 6.16 9.32
C ALA A 62 4.00 6.71 10.59
N VAL A 63 2.71 6.41 10.73
CA VAL A 63 1.86 6.70 11.89
C VAL A 63 1.36 5.39 12.49
N PRO A 64 1.67 5.06 13.76
CA PRO A 64 1.04 3.94 14.45
C PRO A 64 -0.47 4.12 14.52
N THR A 65 -1.21 3.04 14.30
CA THR A 65 -2.68 3.03 14.31
C THR A 65 -3.19 2.07 15.38
N LEU A 66 -3.69 0.90 15.00
CA LEU A 66 -4.23 -0.09 15.91
C LEU A 66 -3.15 -1.06 16.38
N LEU A 67 -3.09 -1.27 17.71
CA LEU A 67 -2.42 -2.40 18.34
C LEU A 67 -3.49 -3.36 18.85
N ASP A 68 -3.45 -4.61 18.40
CA ASP A 68 -4.32 -5.70 18.85
C ASP A 68 -3.54 -7.02 18.91
N GLU A 69 -4.23 -8.13 19.16
CA GLU A 69 -3.66 -9.48 19.20
C GLU A 69 -2.95 -9.89 17.90
N TYR A 70 -3.26 -9.26 16.76
CA TYR A 70 -2.64 -9.53 15.47
C TYR A 70 -1.35 -8.74 15.26
N GLY A 71 -1.06 -7.76 16.12
CA GLY A 71 0.16 -6.94 16.10
C GLY A 71 -0.09 -5.45 15.89
N GLN A 72 1.00 -4.71 15.72
CA GLN A 72 0.96 -3.26 15.54
C GLN A 72 0.76 -2.89 14.08
N ARG A 73 -0.26 -2.08 13.79
CA ARG A 73 -0.50 -1.50 12.46
C ARG A 73 0.07 -0.10 12.32
N TYR A 74 0.50 0.22 11.10
CA TYR A 74 1.00 1.54 10.72
C TYR A 74 0.34 2.01 9.43
N ALA A 75 0.09 3.31 9.31
CA ALA A 75 -0.29 3.94 8.05
C ALA A 75 0.87 4.79 7.52
N VAL A 76 1.11 4.75 6.22
CA VAL A 76 2.01 5.66 5.50
C VAL A 76 1.23 6.27 4.35
N ASP A 77 1.18 7.60 4.34
CA ASP A 77 0.50 8.39 3.32
C ASP A 77 1.52 9.15 2.48
N PHE A 78 1.33 9.15 1.16
CA PHE A 78 2.22 9.83 0.24
C PHE A 78 1.53 10.17 -1.08
N PRO A 79 1.93 11.27 -1.75
CA PRO A 79 1.49 11.55 -3.11
C PRO A 79 2.16 10.58 -4.10
N MET A 80 1.40 10.20 -5.12
CA MET A 80 1.89 9.46 -6.27
C MET A 80 1.46 10.20 -7.54
N THR A 81 2.42 10.44 -8.43
CA THR A 81 2.18 11.11 -9.71
C THR A 81 2.43 10.13 -10.85
N ARG A 82 1.47 9.99 -11.77
CA ARG A 82 1.59 9.23 -13.02
C ARG A 82 0.77 9.91 -14.11
N ASN A 83 1.32 10.03 -15.31
CA ASN A 83 0.65 10.66 -16.47
C ASN A 83 0.03 12.03 -16.15
N GLN A 84 0.80 12.90 -15.49
CA GLN A 84 0.39 14.26 -15.05
C GLN A 84 -0.71 14.32 -13.97
N ASN A 85 -1.27 13.18 -13.57
CA ASN A 85 -2.22 13.10 -12.46
C ASN A 85 -1.51 12.77 -11.15
N THR A 86 -1.96 13.36 -10.06
CA THR A 86 -1.46 13.10 -8.71
C THR A 86 -2.59 12.63 -7.81
N ALA A 87 -2.35 11.58 -7.03
CA ALA A 87 -3.27 11.11 -6.00
C ALA A 87 -2.53 10.83 -4.70
N ASN A 88 -3.20 11.07 -3.57
CA ASN A 88 -2.69 10.66 -2.27
C ASN A 88 -2.99 9.18 -2.02
N ILE A 89 -1.95 8.39 -1.81
CA ILE A 89 -2.03 6.97 -1.52
C ILE A 89 -1.90 6.77 -0.02
N ARG A 90 -2.72 5.86 0.53
CA ARG A 90 -2.54 5.31 1.87
C ARG A 90 -2.14 3.84 1.78
N THR A 91 -1.02 3.51 2.41
CA THR A 91 -0.60 2.13 2.66
C THR A 91 -0.74 1.80 4.13
N THR A 92 -1.26 0.61 4.43
CA THR A 92 -1.39 0.09 5.79
C THR A 92 -0.49 -1.12 5.94
N TRP A 93 0.28 -1.16 7.02
CA TRP A 93 1.27 -2.17 7.32
C TRP A 93 0.95 -2.81 8.67
N ILE A 94 1.36 -4.05 8.88
CA ILE A 94 1.31 -4.73 10.18
C ILE A 94 2.64 -5.38 10.51
N ILE A 95 3.09 -5.26 11.75
CA ILE A 95 4.15 -6.06 12.35
C ILE A 95 3.49 -6.98 13.36
N ARG A 96 3.51 -8.29 13.10
CA ARG A 96 2.84 -9.29 13.94
C ARG A 96 3.66 -9.61 15.20
N PRO A 97 3.07 -10.20 16.27
CA PRO A 97 3.76 -10.45 17.54
C PRO A 97 5.05 -11.29 17.47
N ASN A 98 5.28 -12.02 16.38
CA ASN A 98 6.48 -12.85 16.16
C ASN A 98 7.20 -12.50 14.84
N GLU A 99 6.94 -11.32 14.29
CA GLU A 99 7.61 -10.81 13.09
C GLU A 99 8.32 -9.52 13.47
N ASP A 100 9.48 -9.30 12.88
CA ASP A 100 10.20 -8.03 13.00
C ASP A 100 9.99 -7.14 11.77
N PHE A 101 9.40 -7.63 10.68
CA PHE A 101 9.24 -6.88 9.44
C PHE A 101 7.78 -6.47 9.16
N PRO A 102 7.56 -5.30 8.53
CA PRO A 102 6.22 -4.83 8.22
C PRO A 102 5.66 -5.50 6.96
N ARG A 103 4.42 -5.99 7.02
CA ARG A 103 3.70 -6.57 5.88
C ARG A 103 2.59 -5.66 5.38
N LEU A 104 2.46 -5.53 4.05
CA LEU A 104 1.39 -4.72 3.47
C LEU A 104 0.01 -5.37 3.69
N VAL A 105 -0.86 -4.64 4.37
CA VAL A 105 -2.26 -5.01 4.64
C VAL A 105 -3.20 -4.43 3.59
N SER A 106 -3.02 -3.17 3.21
CA SER A 106 -3.90 -2.46 2.28
C SER A 106 -3.15 -1.34 1.55
N CYS A 107 -3.53 -1.07 0.30
CA CYS A 107 -3.08 0.08 -0.48
C CYS A 107 -4.27 0.64 -1.28
N TYR A 108 -4.51 1.95 -1.20
CA TYR A 108 -5.62 2.63 -1.89
C TYR A 108 -5.40 4.14 -2.04
N ILE A 109 -6.07 4.75 -3.02
CA ILE A 109 -6.18 6.21 -3.15
C ILE A 109 -7.14 6.75 -2.09
N MET A 110 -6.70 7.74 -1.31
CA MET A 110 -7.52 8.49 -0.38
C MET A 110 -8.48 9.42 -1.13
N ARG A 111 -9.71 9.53 -0.63
CA ARG A 111 -10.70 10.51 -1.10
C ARG A 111 -10.73 11.69 -0.17
#